data_AF-A0A2T2UQN5-F1
#
_entry.id   AF-A0A2T2UQN5-F1
#
_cell.length_a   1.000
_cell.length_b   1.000
_cell.length_c   1.000
_cell.angle_alpha   90.00
_cell.angle_beta   90.00
_cell.angle_gamma   90.00
#
_symmetry.space_group_name_H-M   'P 1'
#
loop_
_entity.id
_entity.type
_entity.pdbx_description
1 polymer ?
#
loop_
_entity_poly.entity_id
_entity_poly.type
_entity_poly.pdbx_seq_one_letter_code
_entity_poly.pdbx_strand_id
1 'polypeptide(L)'
;MEILEQKVPLRRDDDGAIRVGETRVLFELVVRQYRQGRTPEEIIREFPTLTLADAYGAVAYYLQHRDQVETYLRKRRQEAHQLRNTLEEEGVAIDVQTLLARNQPERDDSAVDG
;
A
#
# COMPACT_ATOMS: atom_id res chain seq x y z
N MET A 1 2.75 36.03 11.05
CA MET A 1 2.33 34.62 11.03
C MET A 1 2.92 34.01 9.79
N GLU A 2 4.07 33.32 9.91
CA GLU A 2 4.65 32.60 8.78
C GLU A 2 3.93 31.24 8.69
N ILE A 3 3.14 31.06 7.64
CA ILE A 3 2.63 29.74 7.27
C ILE A 3 3.74 29.08 6.44
N LEU A 4 4.45 28.15 7.05
CA LEU A 4 5.65 27.52 6.48
C LEU A 4 5.35 26.23 5.71
N GLU A 5 6.30 25.93 4.83
CA GLU A 5 6.50 24.76 3.96
C GLU A 5 5.72 23.49 4.34
N GLN A 6 4.80 23.06 3.47
CA GLN A 6 4.12 21.77 3.58
C GLN A 6 4.94 20.68 2.88
N LYS A 7 5.54 19.77 3.66
CA LYS A 7 6.24 18.61 3.11
C LYS A 7 5.23 17.60 2.56
N VAL A 8 5.50 17.10 1.35
CA VAL A 8 4.73 16.02 0.74
C VAL A 8 4.92 14.75 1.60
N PRO A 9 3.85 14.06 2.03
CA PRO A 9 3.94 12.92 2.92
C PRO A 9 4.28 11.64 2.14
N LEU A 10 5.31 11.69 1.29
CA LEU A 10 5.72 10.57 0.44
C LEU A 10 7.21 10.29 0.62
N ARG A 11 7.54 9.03 0.90
CA ARG A 11 8.92 8.54 1.04
C ARG A 11 9.13 7.35 0.14
N ARG A 12 10.29 7.25 -0.48
CA ARG A 12 10.73 6.05 -1.20
C ARG A 12 11.46 5.13 -0.21
N ASP A 13 11.12 3.84 -0.20
CA ASP A 13 11.84 2.83 0.58
C ASP A 13 13.00 2.19 -0.21
N ASP A 14 13.71 1.28 0.45
CA ASP A 14 14.90 0.61 -0.11
C ASP A 14 14.57 -0.25 -1.34
N ASP A 15 13.34 -0.74 -1.44
CA ASP A 15 12.81 -1.49 -2.59
C ASP A 15 12.30 -0.57 -3.72
N GLY A 16 12.46 0.75 -3.57
CA GLY A 16 12.02 1.74 -4.54
C GLY A 16 10.49 1.96 -4.60
N ALA A 17 9.74 1.41 -3.65
CA ALA A 17 8.31 1.65 -3.50
C ALA A 17 8.05 2.99 -2.78
N ILE A 18 6.98 3.67 -3.16
CA ILE A 18 6.58 4.93 -2.50
C ILE A 18 5.58 4.63 -1.39
N ARG A 19 5.89 5.09 -0.17
CA ARG A 19 5.08 4.96 1.04
C ARG A 19 4.57 6.32 1.50
N VAL A 20 3.46 6.30 2.24
CA VAL A 20 2.78 7.49 2.73
C VAL A 20 3.11 7.74 4.20
N GLY A 21 3.54 8.96 4.53
CA GLY A 21 4.01 9.34 5.86
C GLY A 21 5.08 8.36 6.37
N GLU A 22 5.16 8.14 7.69
CA GLU A 22 6.03 7.13 8.31
C GLU A 22 5.45 5.70 8.30
N THR A 23 4.39 5.48 7.52
CA THR A 23 3.69 4.20 7.50
C THR A 23 4.28 3.21 6.50
N ARG A 24 3.83 1.96 6.59
CA ARG A 24 4.06 0.94 5.57
C ARG A 24 3.01 0.98 4.44
N VAL A 25 2.08 1.93 4.46
CA VAL A 25 1.03 2.00 3.44
C VAL A 25 1.61 2.52 2.14
N LEU A 26 1.46 1.74 1.08
CA LEU A 26 1.92 2.12 -0.25
C LEU A 26 1.07 3.26 -0.80
N PHE A 27 1.72 4.23 -1.42
CA PHE A 27 1.05 5.33 -2.11
C PHE A 27 0.12 4.82 -3.22
N GLU A 28 0.48 3.73 -3.89
CA GLU A 28 -0.37 3.06 -4.87
C GLU A 28 -1.75 2.66 -4.30
N LEU A 29 -1.80 2.20 -3.04
CA LEU A 29 -3.07 1.79 -2.41
C LEU A 29 -3.97 2.99 -2.16
N VAL A 30 -3.40 4.11 -1.69
CA VAL A 30 -4.14 5.36 -1.50
C VAL A 30 -4.70 5.87 -2.83
N VAL A 31 -3.87 5.90 -3.87
CA VAL A 31 -4.30 6.30 -5.22
C VAL A 31 -5.41 5.38 -5.74
N ARG A 32 -5.29 4.06 -5.52
CA ARG A 32 -6.30 3.10 -5.93
C ARG A 32 -7.64 3.34 -5.25
N GLN A 33 -7.66 3.51 -3.93
CA GLN A 33 -8.90 3.78 -3.20
C GLN A 33 -9.54 5.11 -3.61
N TYR A 34 -8.72 6.16 -3.77
CA TYR A 34 -9.21 7.45 -4.25
C TYR A 34 -9.85 7.35 -5.64
N ARG A 35 -9.22 6.60 -6.58
CA ARG A 35 -9.79 6.34 -7.92
C ARG A 35 -11.11 5.56 -7.89
N GLN A 36 -11.37 4.80 -6.82
CA GLN A 36 -12.64 4.11 -6.59
C GLN A 36 -13.72 5.02 -5.98
N GLY A 37 -13.44 6.31 -5.84
CA GLY A 37 -14.37 7.31 -5.30
C GLY A 37 -14.31 7.43 -3.77
N ARG A 38 -13.35 6.78 -3.10
CA ARG A 38 -13.18 6.92 -1.65
C ARG A 38 -12.55 8.26 -1.31
N THR A 39 -13.10 8.91 -0.29
CA THR A 39 -12.55 10.12 0.32
C THR A 39 -11.34 9.79 1.21
N PRO A 40 -10.42 10.73 1.46
CA PRO A 40 -9.32 10.54 2.41
C PRO A 40 -9.78 10.03 3.80
N GLU A 41 -10.94 10.49 4.29
CA GLU A 41 -11.56 10.03 5.53
C GLU A 41 -11.97 8.55 5.48
N GLU A 42 -12.44 8.07 4.34
CA GLU A 42 -12.76 6.65 4.17
C GLU A 42 -11.49 5.82 3.99
N ILE A 43 -10.47 6.37 3.34
CA ILE A 43 -9.18 5.70 3.14
C ILE A 43 -8.50 5.43 4.48
N ILE A 44 -8.50 6.38 5.43
CA ILE A 44 -7.90 6.14 6.76
C ILE A 44 -8.66 5.09 7.58
N ARG A 45 -9.96 4.84 7.29
CA ARG A 45 -10.70 3.75 7.95
C ARG A 45 -10.21 2.38 7.49
N GLU A 46 -9.76 2.27 6.23
CA GLU A 46 -9.15 1.05 5.68
C GLU A 46 -7.68 0.91 6.09
N PHE A 47 -6.98 2.03 6.29
CA PHE A 47 -5.58 2.07 6.72
C PHE A 47 -5.42 2.89 8.01
N PRO A 48 -5.75 2.34 9.19
CA PRO A 48 -5.77 3.08 10.46
C PRO A 48 -4.41 3.65 10.90
N THR A 49 -3.32 3.22 10.29
CA THR A 49 -1.97 3.75 10.55
C THR A 49 -1.71 5.07 9.80
N LEU A 50 -2.50 5.42 8.79
CA LEU A 50 -2.41 6.70 8.10
C LEU A 50 -3.03 7.80 8.94
N THR A 51 -2.34 8.93 9.01
CA THR A 51 -2.95 10.16 9.50
C THR A 51 -3.85 10.75 8.41
N LEU A 52 -4.90 11.46 8.83
CA LEU A 52 -5.79 12.14 7.89
C LEU A 52 -5.02 13.18 7.05
N ALA A 53 -4.08 13.90 7.66
CA ALA A 53 -3.23 14.88 6.98
C ALA A 53 -2.37 14.23 5.88
N ASP A 54 -1.78 13.07 6.15
CA ASP A 54 -0.97 12.36 5.16
C ASP A 54 -1.84 11.81 4.01
N ALA A 55 -3.05 11.31 4.31
CA ALA A 55 -3.98 10.86 3.29
C ALA A 55 -4.37 12.01 2.35
N TYR A 56 -4.71 13.18 2.90
CA TYR A 56 -4.97 14.38 2.12
C TYR A 56 -3.76 14.83 1.30
N GLY A 57 -2.58 14.87 1.90
CA GLY A 57 -1.35 15.28 1.22
C GLY A 57 -0.97 14.34 0.08
N ALA A 58 -1.15 13.02 0.27
CA ALA A 58 -0.91 12.02 -0.76
C ALA A 58 -1.90 12.19 -1.93
N VAL A 59 -3.20 12.35 -1.65
CA VAL A 59 -4.21 12.57 -2.69
C VAL A 59 -3.97 13.89 -3.43
N ALA A 60 -3.63 14.97 -2.72
CA ALA A 60 -3.28 16.24 -3.34
C ALA A 60 -2.08 16.11 -4.28
N TYR A 61 -1.03 15.39 -3.84
CA TYR A 61 0.13 15.12 -4.68
C TYR A 61 -0.23 14.32 -5.95
N TYR A 62 -1.07 13.29 -5.82
CA TYR A 62 -1.57 12.53 -6.97
C TYR A 62 -2.32 13.41 -7.97
N LEU A 63 -3.22 14.26 -7.48
CA LEU A 63 -4.01 15.16 -8.33
C LEU A 63 -3.13 16.17 -9.08
N GLN A 64 -2.09 16.69 -8.44
CA GLN A 64 -1.15 17.64 -9.05
C GLN A 64 -0.18 16.99 -10.05
N HIS A 65 0.16 15.72 -9.87
CA HIS A 65 1.21 15.02 -10.63
C HIS A 65 0.69 13.76 -11.34
N ARG A 66 -0.58 13.78 -11.76
CA ARG A 66 -1.31 12.58 -12.20
C ARG A 66 -0.56 11.77 -13.26
N ASP A 67 -0.07 12.42 -14.32
CA ASP A 67 0.61 11.74 -15.43
C ASP A 67 1.93 11.09 -15.01
N GLN A 68 2.68 11.75 -14.13
CA GLN A 68 3.94 11.24 -13.59
C GLN A 68 3.67 10.03 -12.69
N VAL A 69 2.67 10.13 -11.80
CA VAL A 69 2.29 9.04 -10.91
C VAL A 69 1.74 7.84 -11.69
N GLU A 70 0.87 8.04 -12.67
CA GLU A 70 0.34 6.95 -13.50
C GLU A 70 1.46 6.26 -14.30
N THR A 71 2.46 7.00 -14.78
CA THR A 71 3.64 6.43 -15.44
C THR A 71 4.45 5.56 -14.48
N TYR A 72 4.70 6.05 -13.26
CA TYR A 72 5.35 5.28 -12.20
C TYR A 72 4.58 3.99 -11.87
N LEU A 73 3.26 4.09 -11.65
CA LEU A 73 2.41 2.94 -11.32
C LEU A 73 2.32 1.92 -12.46
N ARG A 74 2.40 2.35 -13.72
CA ARG A 74 2.45 1.45 -14.88
C ARG A 74 3.78 0.68 -14.91
N LYS A 75 4.90 1.37 -14.71
CA LYS A 75 6.23 0.74 -14.68
C LYS A 75 6.32 -0.30 -13.57
N ARG A 76 5.86 0.04 -12.35
CA ARG A 76 5.82 -0.85 -11.19
C ARG A 76 5.00 -2.12 -11.43
N ARG A 77 3.85 -1.99 -12.10
CA ARG A 77 3.03 -3.16 -12.49
C ARG A 77 3.75 -4.04 -13.50
N GLN A 78 4.41 -3.46 -14.50
CA GLN A 78 5.17 -4.23 -15.49
C GLN A 78 6.31 -5.01 -14.83
N GLU A 79 7.08 -4.39 -13.94
CA GLU A 79 8.15 -5.04 -13.18
C GLU A 79 7.61 -6.20 -12.32
N ALA A 80 6.49 -5.99 -11.62
CA ALA A 80 5.85 -7.04 -10.82
C ALA A 80 5.34 -8.21 -11.69
N HIS A 81 4.79 -7.92 -12.86
CA HIS A 81 4.36 -8.95 -13.81
C HIS A 81 5.55 -9.74 -14.38
N GLN A 82 6.65 -9.06 -14.72
CA GLN A 82 7.87 -9.72 -15.20
C GLN A 82 8.45 -10.65 -14.14
N LEU A 83 8.61 -10.16 -12.91
CA LEU A 83 9.10 -10.97 -11.80
C LEU A 83 8.22 -12.20 -11.55
N ARG A 84 6.89 -12.04 -11.57
CA ARG A 84 5.97 -13.16 -11.42
C ARG A 84 6.13 -14.20 -12.54
N ASN A 85 6.20 -13.76 -13.79
CA ASN A 85 6.37 -14.66 -14.92
C ASN A 85 7.69 -15.43 -14.83
N THR A 86 8.80 -14.78 -14.47
CA THR A 86 10.09 -15.45 -14.27
C THR A 86 10.03 -16.50 -13.17
N LEU A 87 9.39 -16.21 -12.04
CA LEU A 87 9.22 -17.18 -10.94
C LEU A 87 8.32 -18.35 -11.34
N GLU A 88 7.26 -18.10 -12.12
CA GLU A 88 6.37 -19.14 -12.66
C GLU A 88 7.11 -20.04 -13.68
N GLU A 89 7.93 -19.45 -14.56
CA GLU A 89 8.79 -20.15 -15.53
C GLU A 89 9.89 -20.97 -14.85
N GLU A 90 10.43 -20.49 -13.72
CA GLU A 90 11.41 -21.20 -12.89
C GLU A 90 10.78 -22.25 -11.96
N GLY A 91 9.45 -22.45 -12.02
CA GLY A 91 8.73 -23.45 -11.22
C GLY A 91 8.61 -23.09 -9.74
N VAL A 92 8.93 -21.85 -9.35
CA VAL A 92 8.71 -21.31 -8.01
C VAL A 92 7.27 -20.83 -7.91
N ALA A 93 6.33 -21.78 -7.89
CA ALA A 93 4.96 -21.48 -7.53
C ALA A 93 4.91 -21.10 -6.05
N ILE A 94 4.96 -19.80 -5.75
CA ILE A 94 4.49 -19.30 -4.45
C ILE A 94 2.98 -19.45 -4.48
N ASP A 95 2.52 -20.65 -4.12
CA ASP A 95 1.11 -20.86 -3.85
C ASP A 95 0.74 -20.02 -2.62
N VAL A 96 0.06 -18.91 -2.89
CA VAL A 96 -0.46 -18.00 -1.87
C VAL A 96 -1.39 -18.77 -0.92
N GLN A 97 -2.05 -19.85 -1.37
CA GLN A 97 -2.85 -20.71 -0.49
C GLN A 97 -1.96 -21.47 0.51
N THR A 98 -0.82 -22.00 0.08
CA THR A 98 0.18 -22.65 0.96
C THR A 98 0.76 -21.67 1.99
N LEU A 99 1.01 -20.41 1.64
CA LEU A 99 1.49 -19.39 2.59
C LEU A 99 0.42 -18.97 3.61
N LEU A 100 -0.84 -18.90 3.20
CA LEU A 100 -1.95 -18.57 4.10
C LEU A 100 -2.29 -19.74 5.05
N ALA A 101 -2.13 -20.98 4.60
CA ALA A 101 -2.32 -22.18 5.43
C ALA A 101 -1.30 -22.28 6.57
N ARG A 102 -0.07 -21.76 6.40
CA ARG A 102 0.97 -21.75 7.43
C ARG A 102 0.76 -20.71 8.55
N ASN A 103 -0.12 -19.74 8.36
CA ASN A 103 -0.35 -18.62 9.29
C ASN A 103 -1.71 -18.68 9.99
N GLN A 104 -2.40 -19.82 9.97
CA GLN A 104 -3.51 -20.04 10.91
C GLN A 104 -2.93 -20.50 12.26
N PRO A 105 -2.99 -19.68 13.32
CA PRO A 105 -2.68 -20.16 14.65
C PRO A 105 -3.72 -21.23 15.01
N GLU A 106 -3.24 -22.42 15.41
CA GLU A 106 -4.04 -23.39 16.13
C GLU A 106 -4.75 -22.66 17.28
N ARG A 107 -6.07 -22.52 17.17
CA ARG A 107 -6.90 -22.14 18.30
C ARG A 107 -6.90 -23.35 19.24
N ASP A 108 -5.96 -23.32 20.17
CA ASP A 108 -5.97 -24.11 21.39
C ASP A 108 -7.18 -23.66 22.22
N ASP A 109 -8.36 -24.21 21.92
CA ASP A 109 -9.49 -24.20 22.84
C ASP A 109 -9.30 -25.36 23.83
N SER A 110 -8.37 -25.15 24.77
CA SER A 110 -8.36 -25.86 26.04
C SER A 110 -8.90 -24.94 27.14
N ALA A 111 -9.82 -25.50 27.93
CA ALA A 111 -10.38 -25.02 29.20
C ALA A 111 -11.51 -23.95 29.15
N VAL A 112 -12.75 -24.45 29.20
CA VAL A 112 -13.77 -23.86 30.08
C VAL A 112 -14.24 -24.96 31.03
N ASP A 113 -13.59 -25.00 32.19
CA ASP A 113 -14.14 -25.56 33.44
C ASP A 113 -14.93 -24.42 34.13
N GLY A 114 -16.14 -24.75 34.59
CA GLY A 114 -17.08 -23.81 35.21
C GLY A 114 -18.50 -24.35 35.27
#